data_AF-A0A383WGT9-F1
#
_entry.id   AF-A0A383WGT9-F1
#
_cell.length_a   1.000
_cell.length_b   1.000
_cell.length_c   1.000
_cell.angle_alpha   90.00
_cell.angle_beta   90.00
_cell.angle_gamma   90.00
#
_symmetry.space_group_name_H-M   'P 1'
#
loop_
_entity.id
_entity.type
_entity.pdbx_description
1 polymer ?
#
loop_
_entity_poly.entity_id
_entity_poly.type
_entity_poly.pdbx_seq_one_letter_code
_entity_poly.pdbx_strand_id
1 'polypeptide(L)'
;MLTFGSCGFTDATADGKVYLPFARDAVAASADTNPDYPGSCGRCYAMRCKEGLVQNNDGGPLKQNTVFYLPKVSEARSLKDTYGRTWPGNPAEAEGNMFTKCWNSSQEVTVRMIDTCPCTQVLPDGAPGVKKGGEVRKQLACCGGKGGFAHFDLSFWAFEKLAHPLSGRMMLEYRPVDCETGQPLPTFTPGFISKDVIYSNGTKAGWNWFPYFSAYKRYAVPGRTLKKTAATCVELTENGGLSFHVKEGNQPGYQPFAGVTAIQLTLRSNSNDKSPDKTATPKNEPVDLKVFLQNYESKKYCNSDARTGQFVTQSLGDGWFSYKIPLSAFKCDYEGALPHQLTRIDLQNTKVLHAAFCLGELRLLRG
;
A
#
# COMPACT_ATOMS: atom_id res chain seq x y z
N MET A 1 -6.00 10.60 -7.43
CA MET A 1 -5.71 9.45 -6.55
C MET A 1 -7.02 8.85 -6.11
N LEU A 2 -7.32 7.62 -6.52
CA LEU A 2 -8.57 6.96 -6.19
C LEU A 2 -8.65 6.73 -4.69
N THR A 3 -9.84 6.88 -4.11
CA THR A 3 -10.14 6.64 -2.69
C THR A 3 -9.89 5.19 -2.25
N PHE A 4 -9.53 4.30 -3.18
CA PHE A 4 -9.14 2.91 -2.96
C PHE A 4 -7.88 2.62 -3.77
N GLY A 5 -6.72 3.07 -3.28
CA GLY A 5 -5.45 2.65 -3.86
C GLY A 5 -5.29 1.14 -3.79
N SER A 6 -4.63 0.54 -4.76
CA SER A 6 -4.44 -0.91 -4.88
C SER A 6 -3.65 -1.56 -3.72
N CYS A 7 -3.08 -0.77 -2.79
CA CYS A 7 -2.51 -1.26 -1.54
C CYS A 7 -3.51 -1.29 -0.36
N GLY A 8 -4.73 -0.79 -0.52
CA GLY A 8 -5.84 -0.95 0.42
C GLY A 8 -5.95 0.07 1.55
N PHE A 9 -4.96 0.96 1.69
CA PHE A 9 -4.88 1.96 2.76
C PHE A 9 -6.05 2.96 2.74
N THR A 10 -7.14 2.58 3.39
CA THR A 10 -8.40 3.33 3.42
C THR A 10 -9.04 3.25 4.79
N ASP A 11 -9.13 4.37 5.47
CA ASP A 11 -9.95 4.44 6.66
C ASP A 11 -11.42 4.64 6.28
N ALA A 12 -12.32 4.15 7.13
CA ALA A 12 -13.74 4.45 7.06
C ALA A 12 -14.30 4.65 8.47
N THR A 13 -15.01 5.76 8.65
CA THR A 13 -15.79 6.06 9.85
C THR A 13 -17.14 5.36 9.81
N ALA A 14 -17.81 5.29 10.97
CA ALA A 14 -19.11 4.64 11.11
C ALA A 14 -20.22 5.29 10.26
N ASP A 15 -20.07 6.56 9.88
CA ASP A 15 -20.96 7.28 8.95
C ASP A 15 -20.61 7.03 7.46
N GLY A 16 -19.71 6.07 7.18
CA GLY A 16 -19.36 5.64 5.83
C GLY A 16 -18.38 6.55 5.09
N LYS A 17 -17.86 7.61 5.72
CA LYS A 17 -16.86 8.48 5.07
C LYS A 17 -15.52 7.76 4.97
N VAL A 18 -14.98 7.71 3.76
CA VAL A 18 -13.69 7.10 3.45
C VAL A 18 -12.63 8.18 3.29
N TYR A 19 -11.46 7.97 3.88
CA TYR A 19 -10.32 8.88 3.72
C TYR A 19 -8.99 8.13 3.75
N LEU A 20 -7.96 8.82 3.27
CA LEU A 20 -6.60 8.31 3.25
C LEU A 20 -5.98 8.45 4.65
N PRO A 21 -5.35 7.39 5.21
CA PRO A 21 -4.72 7.46 6.53
C PRO A 21 -3.35 8.15 6.53
N PHE A 22 -2.92 8.67 5.38
CA PHE A 22 -1.64 9.34 5.19
C PHE A 22 -1.83 10.77 4.70
N ALA A 23 -0.82 11.61 4.93
CA ALA A 23 -0.80 12.96 4.39
C ALA A 23 -0.82 12.91 2.85
N ARG A 24 -1.67 13.73 2.25
CA ARG A 24 -1.90 13.74 0.79
C ARG A 24 -0.65 14.11 0.00
N ASP A 25 0.31 14.76 0.64
CA ASP A 25 1.58 15.26 0.10
C ASP A 25 2.78 14.34 0.40
N ALA A 26 2.50 13.10 0.82
CA ALA A 26 3.49 12.09 1.20
C ALA A 26 3.13 10.71 0.63
N VAL A 27 2.47 10.66 -0.52
CA VAL A 27 2.00 9.41 -1.14
C VAL A 27 2.18 9.40 -2.65
N ALA A 28 2.33 8.21 -3.21
CA ALA A 28 2.48 8.00 -4.65
C ALA A 28 2.06 6.58 -5.05
N ALA A 29 2.00 6.34 -6.36
CA ALA A 29 1.79 5.03 -6.97
C ALA A 29 3.06 4.57 -7.70
N SER A 30 3.41 3.28 -7.57
CA SER A 30 4.53 2.70 -8.32
C SER A 30 4.03 2.08 -9.62
N ALA A 31 4.77 2.27 -10.72
CA ALA A 31 4.49 1.57 -11.96
C ALA A 31 4.64 0.05 -11.81
N ASP A 32 3.70 -0.73 -12.35
CA ASP A 32 3.75 -2.21 -12.33
C ASP A 32 4.90 -2.81 -13.14
N THR A 33 5.55 -2.00 -13.98
CA THR A 33 6.74 -2.38 -14.74
C THR A 33 8.05 -1.93 -14.09
N ASN A 34 8.00 -1.23 -12.94
CA ASN A 34 9.18 -0.87 -12.18
C ASN A 34 9.87 -2.16 -11.65
N PRO A 35 11.18 -2.35 -11.81
CA PRO A 35 11.89 -3.49 -11.22
C PRO A 35 11.66 -3.64 -9.70
N ASP A 36 11.43 -2.54 -9.00
CA ASP A 36 11.15 -2.50 -7.57
C ASP A 36 9.63 -2.51 -7.26
N TYR A 37 8.79 -2.87 -8.24
CA TYR A 37 7.35 -3.03 -8.06
C TYR A 37 6.97 -4.19 -7.13
N PRO A 38 7.62 -5.36 -7.19
CA PRO A 38 7.33 -6.45 -6.25
C PRO A 38 7.56 -6.00 -4.81
N GLY A 39 6.55 -6.19 -3.96
CA GLY A 39 6.53 -5.70 -2.58
C GLY A 39 6.59 -4.18 -2.48
N SER A 40 6.13 -3.41 -3.46
CA SER A 40 6.18 -1.94 -3.39
C SER A 40 5.21 -1.35 -2.35
N CYS A 41 4.07 -2.01 -2.08
CA CYS A 41 3.08 -1.48 -1.14
C CYS A 41 3.67 -1.18 0.24
N GLY A 42 3.35 0.01 0.76
CA GLY A 42 3.79 0.43 2.09
C GLY A 42 5.27 0.81 2.20
N ARG A 43 6.11 0.60 1.16
CA ARG A 43 7.48 1.13 1.10
C ARG A 43 7.47 2.66 1.02
N CYS A 44 8.55 3.28 1.50
CA CYS A 44 8.79 4.70 1.34
C CYS A 44 10.03 4.97 0.53
N TYR A 45 10.00 6.07 -0.22
CA TYR A 45 11.11 6.56 -1.00
C TYR A 45 11.31 8.03 -0.73
N ALA A 46 12.57 8.38 -0.52
CA ALA A 46 13.05 9.75 -0.56
C ALA A 46 13.22 10.14 -2.04
N MET A 47 12.59 11.23 -2.45
CA MET A 47 12.58 11.67 -3.85
C MET A 47 12.97 13.14 -3.96
N ARG A 48 13.81 13.46 -4.93
CA ARG A 48 14.17 14.84 -5.29
C ARG A 48 13.97 15.08 -6.79
N CYS A 49 13.62 16.31 -7.13
CA CYS A 49 13.48 16.72 -8.52
C CYS A 49 14.86 16.85 -9.17
N LYS A 50 15.00 16.23 -10.34
CA LYS A 50 16.14 16.40 -11.24
C LYS A 50 15.74 17.38 -12.33
N GLU A 51 16.25 18.61 -12.22
CA GLU A 51 15.99 19.67 -13.20
C GLU A 51 16.55 19.27 -14.56
N GLY A 52 15.79 19.54 -15.61
CA GLY A 52 16.23 19.24 -16.97
C GLY A 52 15.11 18.83 -17.91
N LEU A 53 15.54 18.28 -19.05
CA LEU A 53 14.65 17.64 -20.01
C LEU A 53 13.95 16.44 -19.36
N VAL A 54 12.63 16.38 -19.50
CA VAL A 54 11.87 15.19 -19.15
C VAL A 54 12.12 14.14 -20.22
N GLN A 55 12.49 12.93 -19.81
CA GLN A 55 12.74 11.82 -20.74
C GLN A 55 11.49 10.95 -20.89
N ASN A 56 11.31 10.40 -22.08
CA ASN A 56 10.37 9.33 -22.34
C ASN A 56 10.98 7.98 -21.92
N ASN A 57 10.18 6.91 -22.00
CA ASN A 57 10.62 5.59 -21.54
C ASN A 57 11.71 4.98 -22.42
N ASP A 58 12.05 5.57 -23.57
CA ASP A 58 13.10 5.10 -24.48
C ASP A 58 14.42 5.89 -24.33
N GLY A 59 14.52 6.83 -23.37
CA GLY A 59 15.74 7.62 -23.16
C GLY A 59 15.73 9.00 -23.83
N GLY A 60 14.83 9.22 -24.78
CA GLY A 60 14.75 10.46 -25.55
C GLY A 60 13.97 11.57 -24.84
N PRO A 61 14.10 12.84 -25.26
CA PRO A 61 13.29 13.94 -24.74
C PRO A 61 11.79 13.72 -24.98
N LEU A 62 10.98 13.95 -23.95
CA LEU A 62 9.53 13.89 -24.04
C LEU A 62 9.00 15.14 -24.77
N LYS A 63 8.20 14.92 -25.82
CA LYS A 63 7.64 15.99 -26.64
C LYS A 63 6.32 16.51 -26.07
N GLN A 64 6.11 17.81 -26.12
CA GLN A 64 4.89 18.47 -25.60
C GLN A 64 3.59 18.04 -26.32
N ASN A 65 3.68 17.52 -27.54
CA ASN A 65 2.52 17.04 -28.31
C ASN A 65 2.18 15.56 -28.04
N THR A 66 3.03 14.83 -27.32
CA THR A 66 2.82 13.41 -26.98
C THR A 66 2.06 13.20 -25.67
N VAL A 67 1.87 14.28 -24.91
CA VAL A 67 1.16 14.29 -23.63
C VAL A 67 0.27 15.51 -23.54
N PHE A 68 -0.69 15.49 -22.62
CA PHE A 68 -1.45 16.69 -22.31
C PHE A 68 -0.54 17.72 -21.61
N TYR A 69 -0.09 18.71 -22.37
CA TYR A 69 0.81 19.76 -21.90
C TYR A 69 -0.02 20.90 -21.31
N LEU A 70 -0.15 20.88 -19.97
CA LEU A 70 -1.00 21.80 -19.18
C LEU A 70 -0.82 23.29 -19.54
N PRO A 71 0.39 23.81 -19.82
CA PRO A 71 0.56 25.23 -20.15
C PRO A 71 -0.08 25.69 -21.47
N LYS A 72 -0.64 24.79 -22.28
CA LYS A 72 -1.43 25.12 -23.48
C LYS A 72 -2.90 25.42 -23.17
N VAL A 73 -3.38 25.12 -21.96
CA VAL A 73 -4.73 25.48 -21.54
C VAL A 73 -4.79 27.01 -21.36
N SER A 74 -5.85 27.65 -21.85
CA SER A 74 -6.05 29.10 -21.70
C SER A 74 -5.88 29.52 -20.25
N GLU A 75 -5.19 30.64 -20.01
CA GLU A 75 -4.92 31.21 -18.68
C GLU A 75 -4.08 30.33 -17.74
N ALA A 76 -3.72 29.10 -18.11
CA ALA A 76 -2.99 28.21 -17.20
C ALA A 76 -1.68 28.82 -16.70
N ARG A 77 -0.96 29.55 -17.57
CA ARG A 77 0.33 30.17 -17.23
C ARG A 77 0.25 31.23 -16.12
N SER A 78 -0.91 31.84 -15.88
CA SER A 78 -1.11 32.80 -14.79
C SER A 78 -1.55 32.14 -13.49
N LEU A 79 -1.91 30.85 -13.52
CA LEU A 79 -2.28 30.10 -12.33
C LEU A 79 -1.08 30.01 -11.38
N LYS A 80 -1.36 30.28 -10.12
CA LYS A 80 -0.44 30.01 -9.02
C LYS A 80 -0.72 28.63 -8.46
N ASP A 81 0.33 28.00 -7.96
CA ASP A 81 0.21 26.77 -7.20
C ASP A 81 -0.38 27.04 -5.80
N THR A 82 -0.60 25.99 -4.98
CA THR A 82 -1.22 26.14 -3.66
C THR A 82 -0.37 26.92 -2.65
N TYR A 83 0.92 27.14 -2.95
CA TYR A 83 1.83 27.97 -2.18
C TYR A 83 1.93 29.40 -2.72
N GLY A 84 1.14 29.75 -3.74
CA GLY A 84 1.14 31.08 -4.35
C GLY A 84 2.29 31.35 -5.32
N ARG A 85 3.04 30.32 -5.73
CA ARG A 85 4.19 30.44 -6.64
C ARG A 85 3.72 30.43 -8.09
N THR A 86 4.37 31.22 -8.94
CA THR A 86 4.10 31.29 -10.38
C THR A 86 4.88 30.22 -11.14
N TRP A 87 4.31 29.71 -12.22
CA TRP A 87 4.98 28.75 -13.11
C TRP A 87 6.29 29.33 -13.69
N PRO A 88 7.43 28.66 -13.51
CA PRO A 88 8.75 29.19 -13.92
C PRO A 88 9.06 29.01 -15.42
N GLY A 89 8.08 28.55 -16.20
CA GLY A 89 8.17 28.31 -17.65
C GLY A 89 8.83 26.98 -18.02
N ASN A 90 8.84 26.69 -19.32
CA ASN A 90 9.53 25.55 -19.93
C ASN A 90 10.63 26.08 -20.87
N PRO A 91 11.92 26.08 -20.46
CA PRO A 91 13.03 26.55 -21.28
C PRO A 91 13.18 25.86 -22.64
N ALA A 92 12.80 24.58 -22.74
CA ALA A 92 12.90 23.81 -23.97
C ALA A 92 11.62 23.90 -24.83
N GLU A 93 10.79 24.93 -24.58
CA GLU A 93 9.48 25.04 -25.21
C GLU A 93 9.58 25.23 -26.72
N ALA A 94 10.53 26.05 -27.17
CA ALA A 94 10.79 26.34 -28.58
C ALA A 94 11.21 25.10 -29.39
N GLU A 95 11.85 24.12 -28.75
CA GLU A 95 12.25 22.84 -29.38
C GLU A 95 11.13 21.79 -29.34
N GLY A 96 9.95 22.15 -28.82
CA GLY A 96 8.82 21.24 -28.63
C GLY A 96 9.04 20.20 -27.54
N ASN A 97 10.04 20.38 -26.67
CA ASN A 97 10.39 19.44 -25.60
C ASN A 97 9.77 19.87 -24.27
N MET A 98 9.64 18.91 -23.35
CA MET A 98 9.32 19.19 -21.95
C MET A 98 10.60 19.38 -21.15
N PHE A 99 10.67 20.48 -20.41
CA PHE A 99 11.68 20.76 -19.40
C PHE A 99 10.98 21.12 -18.10
N THR A 100 11.48 20.59 -16.99
CA THR A 100 10.97 20.92 -15.65
C THR A 100 12.04 21.60 -14.82
N LYS A 101 11.71 22.81 -14.35
CA LYS A 101 12.47 23.52 -13.32
C LYS A 101 12.04 23.06 -11.94
N CYS A 102 13.01 22.70 -11.11
CA CYS A 102 12.74 22.36 -9.73
C CYS A 102 12.63 23.63 -8.89
N TRP A 103 11.88 23.60 -7.80
CA TRP A 103 11.91 24.70 -6.83
C TRP A 103 13.25 24.78 -6.11
N ASN A 104 13.78 23.61 -5.77
CA ASN A 104 15.09 23.43 -5.16
C ASN A 104 15.56 21.99 -5.49
N SER A 105 16.69 21.84 -6.17
CA SER A 105 17.24 20.53 -6.56
C SER A 105 17.71 19.67 -5.38
N SER A 106 17.92 20.27 -4.21
CA SER A 106 18.28 19.57 -2.98
C SER A 106 17.09 19.24 -2.09
N GLN A 107 15.88 19.72 -2.43
CA GLN A 107 14.69 19.42 -1.64
C GLN A 107 14.26 17.97 -1.86
N GLU A 108 14.08 17.25 -0.75
CA GLU A 108 13.62 15.88 -0.72
C GLU A 108 12.19 15.81 -0.18
N VAL A 109 11.35 14.96 -0.78
CA VAL A 109 10.05 14.55 -0.24
C VAL A 109 10.05 13.04 -0.03
N THR A 110 9.59 12.61 1.15
CA THR A 110 9.37 11.20 1.42
C THR A 110 7.94 10.83 1.05
N VAL A 111 7.79 9.88 0.14
CA VAL A 111 6.48 9.37 -0.28
C VAL A 111 6.33 7.90 0.05
N ARG A 112 5.13 7.52 0.50
CA ARG A 112 4.73 6.13 0.68
C ARG A 112 4.00 5.61 -0.56
N MET A 113 4.34 4.41 -0.99
CA MET A 113 3.61 3.71 -2.04
C MET A 113 2.29 3.17 -1.50
N ILE A 114 1.17 3.71 -1.99
CA ILE A 114 -0.18 3.32 -1.57
C ILE A 114 -1.04 2.80 -2.72
N ASP A 115 -0.52 2.89 -3.93
CA ASP A 115 -1.22 2.52 -5.15
C ASP A 115 -0.26 2.02 -6.22
N THR A 116 -0.81 1.58 -7.34
CA THR A 116 -0.13 1.09 -8.53
C THR A 116 -0.50 2.01 -9.68
N CYS A 117 0.49 2.37 -10.49
CA CYS A 117 0.21 2.85 -11.83
C CYS A 117 0.34 1.70 -12.82
N PRO A 118 -0.77 1.08 -13.27
CA PRO A 118 -0.67 -0.08 -14.13
C PRO A 118 -0.37 0.33 -15.57
N CYS A 119 0.61 -0.30 -16.23
CA CYS A 119 0.86 -0.12 -17.66
C CYS A 119 -0.39 -0.47 -18.49
N THR A 120 -1.15 -1.48 -18.06
CA THR A 120 -2.46 -1.84 -18.64
C THR A 120 -3.57 -1.53 -17.64
N GLN A 121 -4.34 -0.49 -17.92
CA GLN A 121 -5.47 -0.08 -17.10
C GLN A 121 -6.75 -0.73 -17.62
N VAL A 122 -7.37 -1.57 -16.80
CA VAL A 122 -8.71 -2.12 -17.06
C VAL A 122 -9.73 -1.22 -16.38
N LEU A 123 -10.62 -0.64 -17.18
CA LEU A 123 -11.66 0.27 -16.75
C LEU A 123 -13.02 -0.41 -16.89
N PRO A 124 -13.79 -0.56 -15.79
CA PRO A 124 -15.08 -1.23 -15.83
C PRO A 124 -16.13 -0.40 -16.56
N ASP A 125 -17.19 -1.07 -17.00
CA ASP A 125 -18.38 -0.41 -17.53
C ASP A 125 -18.97 0.58 -16.51
N GLY A 126 -19.43 1.74 -16.98
CA GLY A 126 -19.97 2.81 -16.13
C GLY A 126 -18.93 3.70 -15.42
N ALA A 127 -17.63 3.46 -15.58
CA ALA A 127 -16.61 4.39 -15.09
C ALA A 127 -16.65 5.73 -15.87
N PRO A 128 -16.34 6.88 -15.21
CA PRO A 128 -16.39 8.18 -15.86
C PRO A 128 -15.50 8.26 -17.11
N GLY A 129 -16.09 8.65 -18.25
CA GLY A 129 -15.37 8.77 -19.52
C GLY A 129 -14.94 7.43 -20.14
N VAL A 130 -15.59 6.33 -19.77
CA VAL A 130 -15.33 4.97 -20.28
C VAL A 130 -16.48 4.54 -21.18
N LYS A 131 -16.15 3.83 -22.28
CA LYS A 131 -17.14 3.32 -23.22
C LYS A 131 -18.02 2.26 -22.57
N LYS A 132 -19.26 2.14 -23.05
CA LYS A 132 -20.17 1.06 -22.66
C LYS A 132 -19.49 -0.29 -22.90
N GLY A 133 -19.52 -1.16 -21.89
CA GLY A 133 -18.82 -2.46 -21.91
C GLY A 133 -17.40 -2.42 -21.33
N GLY A 134 -16.96 -1.26 -20.81
CA GLY A 134 -15.62 -1.09 -20.26
C GLY A 134 -14.56 -0.78 -21.32
N GLU A 135 -13.33 -0.55 -20.87
CA GLU A 135 -12.20 -0.23 -21.75
C GLU A 135 -10.88 -0.74 -21.16
N VAL A 136 -9.95 -1.13 -22.03
CA VAL A 136 -8.56 -1.40 -21.63
C VAL A 136 -7.66 -0.36 -22.27
N ARG A 137 -6.94 0.40 -21.45
CA ARG A 137 -6.03 1.48 -21.89
C ARG A 137 -4.59 1.15 -21.55
N LYS A 138 -3.67 1.57 -22.43
CA LYS A 138 -2.24 1.55 -22.13
C LYS A 138 -1.83 2.89 -21.51
N GLN A 139 -1.33 2.86 -20.28
CA GLN A 139 -0.79 4.04 -19.60
C GLN A 139 0.69 4.15 -19.90
N LEU A 140 1.02 4.79 -21.03
CA LEU A 140 2.39 4.84 -21.54
C LEU A 140 3.41 5.30 -20.49
N ALA A 141 3.08 6.27 -19.63
CA ALA A 141 3.99 6.72 -18.58
C ALA A 141 4.42 5.61 -17.60
N CYS A 142 3.55 4.64 -17.37
CA CYS A 142 3.73 3.57 -16.39
C CYS A 142 4.18 2.24 -17.01
N CYS A 143 4.39 2.24 -18.33
CA CYS A 143 4.98 1.12 -19.04
C CYS A 143 6.51 1.25 -19.06
N GLY A 144 7.22 0.15 -18.87
CA GLY A 144 8.66 0.12 -19.08
C GLY A 144 9.01 0.44 -20.54
N GLY A 145 10.24 0.89 -20.76
CA GLY A 145 10.79 1.14 -22.09
C GLY A 145 12.31 0.96 -22.12
N LYS A 146 12.93 1.22 -23.26
CA LYS A 146 14.36 0.94 -23.50
C LYS A 146 15.31 1.84 -22.69
N GLY A 147 14.83 2.99 -22.22
CA GLY A 147 15.58 3.94 -21.41
C GLY A 147 15.79 3.49 -19.97
N GLY A 148 15.14 2.41 -19.52
CA GLY A 148 15.37 1.84 -18.19
C GLY A 148 14.87 2.72 -17.03
N PHE A 149 13.99 3.69 -17.30
CA PHE A 149 13.41 4.53 -16.26
C PHE A 149 12.24 3.84 -15.58
N ALA A 150 12.21 3.94 -14.26
CA ALA A 150 11.02 3.68 -13.47
C ALA A 150 10.09 4.90 -13.46
N HIS A 151 8.80 4.67 -13.22
CA HIS A 151 7.81 5.73 -13.08
C HIS A 151 7.13 5.67 -11.71
N PHE A 152 6.94 6.85 -11.11
CA PHE A 152 6.09 7.06 -9.96
C PHE A 152 5.04 8.12 -10.28
N ASP A 153 3.78 7.79 -10.04
CA ASP A 153 2.69 8.76 -10.07
C ASP A 153 2.60 9.40 -8.68
N LEU A 154 3.26 10.55 -8.52
CA LEU A 154 3.21 11.32 -7.29
C LEU A 154 1.81 11.91 -7.11
N SER A 155 1.33 11.97 -5.87
CA SER A 155 0.17 12.81 -5.61
C SER A 155 0.46 14.25 -6.05
N PHE A 156 -0.59 14.96 -6.47
CA PHE A 156 -0.48 16.37 -6.84
C PHE A 156 0.29 17.20 -5.80
N TRP A 157 -0.03 17.00 -4.52
CA TRP A 157 0.59 17.74 -3.43
C TRP A 157 2.05 17.35 -3.17
N ALA A 158 2.44 16.08 -3.40
CA ALA A 158 3.84 15.67 -3.31
C ALA A 158 4.64 16.23 -4.51
N PHE A 159 4.06 16.22 -5.71
CA PHE A 159 4.66 16.81 -6.91
C PHE A 159 4.92 18.30 -6.71
N GLU A 160 3.92 19.04 -6.23
CA GLU A 160 3.93 20.49 -6.06
C GLU A 160 5.06 20.97 -5.13
N LYS A 161 5.42 20.16 -4.13
CA LYS A 161 6.57 20.44 -3.26
C LYS A 161 7.88 20.53 -4.04
N LEU A 162 8.04 19.73 -5.10
CA LEU A 162 9.29 19.60 -5.86
C LEU A 162 9.35 20.51 -7.09
N ALA A 163 8.24 20.67 -7.81
CA ALA A 163 8.14 21.51 -9.01
C ALA A 163 6.70 22.05 -9.20
N HIS A 164 6.53 23.07 -10.04
CA HIS A 164 5.20 23.63 -10.30
C HIS A 164 4.30 22.61 -11.04
N PRO A 165 3.04 22.38 -10.62
CA PRO A 165 2.17 21.34 -11.21
C PRO A 165 1.94 21.44 -12.72
N LEU A 166 1.95 22.66 -13.28
CA LEU A 166 1.87 22.88 -14.74
C LEU A 166 3.02 22.25 -15.53
N SER A 167 4.12 21.87 -14.90
CA SER A 167 5.19 21.10 -15.55
C SER A 167 4.72 19.70 -15.96
N GLY A 168 3.69 19.15 -15.28
CA GLY A 168 3.01 17.90 -15.60
C GLY A 168 3.83 16.63 -15.36
N ARG A 169 5.14 16.64 -15.62
CA ARG A 169 6.08 15.55 -15.37
C ARG A 169 7.42 16.13 -14.93
N MET A 170 8.22 15.35 -14.21
CA MET A 170 9.59 15.71 -13.84
C MET A 170 10.46 14.47 -13.82
N MET A 171 11.77 14.64 -14.03
CA MET A 171 12.72 13.59 -13.72
C MET A 171 12.94 13.57 -12.20
N LEU A 172 13.09 12.38 -11.64
CA LEU A 172 13.31 12.17 -10.22
C LEU A 172 14.63 11.45 -9.99
N GLU A 173 15.31 11.80 -8.91
CA GLU A 173 16.27 10.92 -8.26
C GLU A 173 15.62 10.42 -6.98
N TYR A 174 15.75 9.11 -6.70
CA TYR A 174 15.05 8.50 -5.59
C TYR A 174 15.85 7.36 -4.96
N ARG A 175 15.56 7.10 -3.68
CA ARG A 175 16.15 6.00 -2.90
C ARG A 175 15.13 5.42 -1.92
N PRO A 176 15.15 4.10 -1.64
CA PRO A 176 14.30 3.51 -0.63
C PRO A 176 14.72 3.96 0.77
N VAL A 177 13.74 4.24 1.63
CA VAL A 177 13.94 4.69 3.01
C VAL A 177 12.97 4.04 3.98
N ASP A 178 13.38 3.93 5.23
CA ASP A 178 12.48 3.59 6.30
C ASP A 178 11.44 4.72 6.48
N CYS A 179 10.17 4.34 6.52
CA CYS A 179 9.07 5.30 6.53
C CYS A 179 8.98 6.13 7.82
N GLU A 180 9.55 5.65 8.92
CA GLU A 180 9.46 6.32 10.23
C GLU A 180 10.70 7.20 10.47
N THR A 181 11.88 6.72 10.10
CA THR A 181 13.16 7.37 10.40
C THR A 181 13.78 8.12 9.22
N GLY A 182 13.33 7.86 7.98
CA GLY A 182 13.92 8.41 6.75
C GLY A 182 15.31 7.84 6.40
N GLN A 183 15.82 6.90 7.19
CA GLN A 183 17.12 6.29 6.97
C GLN A 183 17.11 5.46 5.67
N PRO A 184 18.21 5.46 4.89
CA PRO A 184 18.33 4.61 3.72
C PRO A 184 18.09 3.13 4.05
N LEU A 185 17.37 2.42 3.18
CA LEU A 185 17.23 0.95 3.25
C LEU A 185 18.24 0.26 2.31
N PRO A 186 18.55 -1.04 2.53
CA PRO A 186 19.43 -1.82 1.66
C PRO A 186 18.95 -1.88 0.20
N THR A 187 19.85 -2.37 -0.67
CA THR A 187 19.84 -2.31 -2.15
C THR A 187 18.51 -2.53 -2.86
N PHE A 188 18.40 -1.82 -3.99
CA PHE A 188 17.30 -1.76 -4.97
C PHE A 188 16.93 -3.07 -5.67
N THR A 189 17.76 -4.10 -5.57
CA THR A 189 17.57 -5.35 -6.32
C THR A 189 17.81 -6.53 -5.40
N PRO A 190 16.83 -7.43 -5.22
CA PRO A 190 15.52 -7.44 -5.86
C PRO A 190 14.57 -6.32 -5.37
N GLY A 191 14.89 -5.69 -4.23
CA GLY A 191 14.10 -4.71 -3.47
C GLY A 191 14.03 -5.15 -1.99
N PHE A 192 13.25 -4.47 -1.15
CA PHE A 192 13.20 -4.77 0.30
C PHE A 192 11.78 -4.95 0.86
N ILE A 193 11.50 -6.07 1.51
CA ILE A 193 10.29 -6.24 2.32
C ILE A 193 10.67 -6.55 3.77
N SER A 194 9.80 -6.17 4.70
CA SER A 194 9.93 -6.65 6.07
C SER A 194 9.51 -8.11 6.13
N LYS A 195 10.48 -8.99 6.39
CA LYS A 195 10.28 -10.45 6.39
C LYS A 195 9.74 -10.98 7.71
N ASP A 196 9.96 -10.28 8.82
CA ASP A 196 9.64 -10.80 10.15
C ASP A 196 8.50 -10.03 10.83
N VAL A 197 8.25 -8.79 10.40
CA VAL A 197 7.21 -7.93 10.96
C VAL A 197 6.29 -7.47 9.85
N ILE A 198 5.04 -7.92 9.87
CA ILE A 198 4.01 -7.47 8.92
C ILE A 198 3.43 -6.14 9.41
N TYR A 199 3.08 -6.10 10.70
CA TYR A 199 2.45 -4.94 11.33
C TYR A 199 3.02 -4.71 12.72
N SER A 200 3.48 -3.47 12.98
CA SER A 200 3.81 -2.96 14.30
C SER A 200 3.89 -1.44 14.20
N ASN A 201 2.99 -0.72 14.88
CA ASN A 201 2.83 0.73 14.71
C ASN A 201 2.45 1.15 13.25
N GLY A 202 1.79 0.26 12.51
CA GLY A 202 1.55 0.39 11.07
C GLY A 202 2.09 -0.81 10.29
N THR A 203 1.72 -0.93 9.02
CA THR A 203 2.32 -1.93 8.12
C THR A 203 3.75 -1.59 7.80
N LYS A 204 4.61 -2.60 7.83
CA LYS A 204 6.02 -2.45 7.45
C LYS A 204 6.21 -2.56 5.95
N ALA A 205 7.40 -2.17 5.50
CA ALA A 205 7.77 -2.12 4.09
C ALA A 205 7.38 -3.41 3.37
N GLY A 206 6.66 -3.27 2.27
CA GLY A 206 6.23 -4.37 1.41
C GLY A 206 4.88 -4.98 1.70
N TRP A 207 4.28 -4.64 2.83
CA TRP A 207 2.96 -5.14 3.18
C TRP A 207 1.90 -4.09 2.86
N ASN A 208 0.88 -4.55 2.17
CA ASN A 208 -0.37 -3.82 2.02
C ASN A 208 -1.24 -3.99 3.29
N TRP A 209 -2.31 -3.21 3.39
CA TRP A 209 -3.33 -3.34 4.43
C TRP A 209 -4.70 -3.20 3.76
N PHE A 210 -5.49 -4.27 3.71
CA PHE A 210 -6.74 -4.27 2.97
C PHE A 210 -7.86 -4.95 3.78
N PRO A 211 -8.70 -4.15 4.46
CA PRO A 211 -9.95 -4.61 5.04
C PRO A 211 -11.06 -4.71 3.97
N TYR A 212 -11.88 -5.75 4.04
CA TYR A 212 -13.01 -6.03 3.15
C TYR A 212 -14.24 -6.46 3.94
N PHE A 213 -15.44 -6.14 3.44
CA PHE A 213 -16.72 -6.25 4.16
C PHE A 213 -16.60 -5.77 5.62
N SER A 214 -16.28 -4.49 5.78
CA SER A 214 -16.07 -3.85 7.08
C SER A 214 -17.08 -2.72 7.31
N ALA A 215 -17.70 -2.68 8.48
CA ALA A 215 -18.54 -1.56 8.92
C ALA A 215 -17.69 -0.36 9.40
N TYR A 216 -16.50 -0.64 9.92
CA TYR A 216 -15.56 0.36 10.42
C TYR A 216 -14.13 -0.10 10.19
N LYS A 217 -13.23 0.84 9.88
CA LYS A 217 -11.80 0.54 9.73
C LYS A 217 -10.94 1.77 9.96
N ARG A 218 -9.93 1.61 10.81
CA ARG A 218 -8.91 2.61 11.07
C ARG A 218 -7.52 1.98 11.03
N TYR A 219 -6.69 2.52 10.17
CA TYR A 219 -5.29 2.17 10.06
C TYR A 219 -4.47 2.91 11.13
N ALA A 220 -3.54 2.20 11.77
CA ALA A 220 -2.54 2.75 12.70
C ALA A 220 -3.01 3.87 13.64
N VAL A 221 -4.06 3.61 14.43
CA VAL A 221 -4.57 4.55 15.44
C VAL A 221 -3.59 4.65 16.61
N PRO A 222 -2.98 5.82 16.88
CA PRO A 222 -2.00 6.00 17.95
C PRO A 222 -2.56 5.68 19.35
N GLY A 223 -1.70 5.25 20.27
CA GLY A 223 -2.06 5.06 21.68
C GLY A 223 -2.93 3.84 21.97
N ARG A 224 -3.16 2.95 21.00
CA ARG A 224 -4.13 1.85 21.13
C ARG A 224 -3.54 0.54 21.64
N THR A 225 -2.24 0.29 21.45
CA THR A 225 -1.56 -0.91 21.98
C THR A 225 -1.23 -0.79 23.47
N LEU A 226 -0.80 -1.90 24.09
CA LEU A 226 -0.27 -1.91 25.47
C LEU A 226 0.92 -0.96 25.66
N LYS A 227 1.81 -0.90 24.66
CA LYS A 227 2.98 0.01 24.64
C LYS A 227 2.62 1.43 24.22
N LYS A 228 1.33 1.77 24.14
CA LYS A 228 0.80 3.07 23.65
C LYS A 228 1.27 3.44 22.24
N THR A 229 1.68 2.45 21.44
CA THR A 229 1.94 2.61 20.00
C THR A 229 0.64 2.44 19.21
N ALA A 230 0.71 2.59 17.89
CA ALA A 230 -0.45 2.50 17.03
C ALA A 230 -0.95 1.07 16.79
N ALA A 231 -2.27 0.88 16.80
CA ALA A 231 -2.95 -0.36 16.44
C ALA A 231 -3.92 -0.12 15.28
N THR A 232 -4.15 -1.11 14.43
CA THR A 232 -5.23 -1.02 13.43
C THR A 232 -6.48 -1.61 14.05
N CYS A 233 -7.61 -0.93 13.93
CA CYS A 233 -8.88 -1.35 14.51
C CYS A 233 -9.93 -1.44 13.42
N VAL A 234 -10.64 -2.57 13.38
CA VAL A 234 -11.65 -2.86 12.35
C VAL A 234 -12.89 -3.46 13.01
N GLU A 235 -14.03 -3.27 12.34
CA GLU A 235 -15.27 -3.99 12.59
C GLU A 235 -15.67 -4.69 11.31
N LEU A 236 -15.57 -6.02 11.32
CA LEU A 236 -15.83 -6.87 10.17
C LEU A 236 -17.27 -7.39 10.24
N THR A 237 -18.00 -7.28 9.13
CA THR A 237 -19.30 -7.94 8.99
C THR A 237 -19.10 -9.43 8.76
N GLU A 238 -20.19 -10.18 8.57
CA GLU A 238 -20.12 -11.57 8.15
C GLU A 238 -19.24 -11.73 6.91
N ASN A 239 -18.34 -12.72 6.92
CA ASN A 239 -17.35 -13.03 5.88
C ASN A 239 -16.33 -11.92 5.60
N GLY A 240 -16.38 -10.79 6.32
CA GLY A 240 -15.40 -9.71 6.23
C GLY A 240 -14.05 -10.11 6.80
N GLY A 241 -13.01 -9.43 6.34
CA GLY A 241 -11.63 -9.74 6.74
C GLY A 241 -10.70 -8.55 6.71
N LEU A 242 -9.56 -8.73 7.36
CA LEU A 242 -8.40 -7.87 7.28
C LEU A 242 -7.25 -8.64 6.66
N SER A 243 -6.77 -8.18 5.51
CA SER A 243 -5.72 -8.86 4.75
C SER A 243 -4.43 -8.06 4.69
N PHE A 244 -3.32 -8.79 4.70
CA PHE A 244 -1.98 -8.29 4.46
C PHE A 244 -1.33 -9.15 3.39
N HIS A 245 -0.79 -8.54 2.35
CA HIS A 245 -0.08 -9.22 1.30
C HIS A 245 1.08 -8.39 0.74
N VAL A 246 2.02 -9.12 0.15
CA VAL A 246 3.15 -8.59 -0.60
C VAL A 246 2.85 -8.80 -2.07
N LYS A 247 2.74 -7.70 -2.84
CA LYS A 247 2.53 -7.77 -4.29
C LYS A 247 3.69 -8.49 -4.96
N GLU A 248 3.41 -9.47 -5.80
CA GLU A 248 4.41 -10.29 -6.49
C GLU A 248 5.46 -10.88 -5.53
N GLY A 249 5.04 -11.14 -4.28
CA GLY A 249 5.95 -11.57 -3.22
C GLY A 249 6.51 -12.98 -3.42
N ASN A 250 6.06 -13.73 -4.42
CA ASN A 250 6.58 -15.05 -4.75
C ASN A 250 7.88 -15.01 -5.56
N GLN A 251 8.25 -13.84 -6.08
CA GLN A 251 9.52 -13.65 -6.79
C GLN A 251 10.73 -13.90 -5.87
N PRO A 252 11.84 -14.44 -6.39
CA PRO A 252 13.06 -14.68 -5.61
C PRO A 252 13.52 -13.46 -4.83
N GLY A 253 13.87 -13.68 -3.55
CA GLY A 253 14.32 -12.64 -2.63
C GLY A 253 13.19 -11.97 -1.83
N TYR A 254 11.95 -12.04 -2.28
CA TYR A 254 10.78 -11.50 -1.57
C TYR A 254 10.18 -12.51 -0.60
N GLN A 255 9.59 -13.59 -1.13
CA GLN A 255 9.06 -14.79 -0.48
C GLN A 255 8.87 -14.68 1.04
N PRO A 256 7.86 -13.90 1.52
CA PRO A 256 7.75 -13.53 2.93
C PRO A 256 7.58 -14.73 3.86
N PHE A 257 7.03 -15.85 3.39
CA PHE A 257 6.80 -17.04 4.22
C PHE A 257 7.86 -18.14 4.06
N ALA A 258 8.87 -17.96 3.20
CA ALA A 258 9.94 -18.94 3.04
C ALA A 258 10.72 -19.10 4.36
N GLY A 259 10.75 -20.30 4.96
CA GLY A 259 11.42 -20.55 6.24
C GLY A 259 10.65 -20.08 7.49
N VAL A 260 9.38 -19.69 7.36
CA VAL A 260 8.52 -19.39 8.51
C VAL A 260 8.10 -20.68 9.20
N THR A 261 8.14 -20.70 10.52
CA THR A 261 7.68 -21.82 11.37
C THR A 261 6.38 -21.50 12.11
N ALA A 262 6.11 -20.22 12.39
CA ALA A 262 4.89 -19.79 13.06
C ALA A 262 4.54 -18.32 12.74
N ILE A 263 3.27 -17.97 12.96
CA ILE A 263 2.78 -16.60 12.92
C ILE A 263 2.47 -16.18 14.35
N GLN A 264 2.93 -14.99 14.75
CA GLN A 264 2.60 -14.40 16.04
C GLN A 264 1.78 -13.15 15.84
N LEU A 265 0.72 -13.00 16.64
CA LEU A 265 -0.15 -11.83 16.60
C LEU A 265 -0.61 -11.41 18.00
N THR A 266 -0.95 -10.14 18.15
CA THR A 266 -1.61 -9.60 19.34
C THR A 266 -2.93 -8.94 18.95
N LEU A 267 -4.02 -9.39 19.57
CA LEU A 267 -5.38 -8.90 19.32
C LEU A 267 -6.05 -8.51 20.63
N ARG A 268 -6.95 -7.53 20.52
CA ARG A 268 -7.89 -7.15 21.58
C ARG A 268 -9.26 -6.94 20.96
N SER A 269 -10.32 -7.42 21.60
CA SER A 269 -11.69 -7.04 21.24
C SER A 269 -11.89 -5.53 21.38
N ASN A 270 -12.44 -4.89 20.37
CA ASN A 270 -12.85 -3.50 20.38
C ASN A 270 -14.37 -3.35 20.62
N SER A 271 -15.05 -4.44 20.99
CA SER A 271 -16.47 -4.41 21.34
C SER A 271 -16.69 -3.76 22.71
N ASN A 272 -17.82 -3.07 22.84
CA ASN A 272 -18.31 -2.61 24.15
C ASN A 272 -19.16 -3.67 24.85
N ASP A 273 -19.62 -4.69 24.13
CA ASP A 273 -20.49 -5.73 24.65
C ASP A 273 -19.69 -6.94 25.15
N LYS A 274 -20.15 -7.54 26.24
CA LYS A 274 -19.56 -8.74 26.85
C LYS A 274 -20.29 -10.01 26.43
N SER A 275 -21.45 -9.91 25.80
CA SER A 275 -22.27 -11.07 25.45
C SER A 275 -21.85 -11.66 24.09
N PRO A 276 -21.58 -12.97 24.01
CA PRO A 276 -21.32 -13.67 22.75
C PRO A 276 -22.50 -13.70 21.79
N ASP A 277 -23.72 -13.40 22.25
CA ASP A 277 -24.93 -13.33 21.42
C ASP A 277 -25.09 -11.98 20.71
N LYS A 278 -24.29 -10.99 21.09
CA LYS A 278 -24.36 -9.62 20.54
C LYS A 278 -23.15 -9.23 19.70
N THR A 279 -22.04 -9.93 19.86
CA THR A 279 -20.81 -9.69 19.09
C THR A 279 -20.04 -10.98 18.86
N ALA A 280 -19.35 -11.09 17.72
CA ALA A 280 -18.42 -12.19 17.48
C ALA A 280 -17.15 -12.10 18.33
N THR A 281 -16.89 -10.94 18.94
CA THR A 281 -15.69 -10.65 19.73
C THR A 281 -16.06 -10.00 21.07
N PRO A 282 -16.53 -10.76 22.06
CA PRO A 282 -16.87 -10.22 23.38
C PRO A 282 -15.73 -9.44 24.03
N LYS A 283 -16.07 -8.38 24.76
CA LYS A 283 -15.12 -7.54 25.46
C LYS A 283 -14.34 -8.36 26.50
N ASN A 284 -13.01 -8.20 26.49
CA ASN A 284 -12.05 -8.90 27.36
C ASN A 284 -11.94 -10.42 27.14
N GLU A 285 -12.49 -10.95 26.07
CA GLU A 285 -12.29 -12.35 25.67
C GLU A 285 -11.28 -12.47 24.52
N PRO A 286 -10.64 -13.63 24.34
CA PRO A 286 -9.85 -13.92 23.16
C PRO A 286 -10.66 -13.71 21.88
N VAL A 287 -10.06 -13.00 20.93
CA VAL A 287 -10.62 -12.77 19.60
C VAL A 287 -10.42 -14.03 18.77
N ASP A 288 -11.52 -14.64 18.33
CA ASP A 288 -11.51 -15.86 17.51
C ASP A 288 -11.88 -15.57 16.04
N LEU A 289 -10.86 -15.52 15.18
CA LEU A 289 -10.95 -15.25 13.75
C LEU A 289 -10.40 -16.45 12.98
N LYS A 290 -10.99 -16.73 11.82
CA LYS A 290 -10.40 -17.64 10.84
C LYS A 290 -9.14 -16.97 10.26
N VAL A 291 -8.06 -17.73 10.18
CA VAL A 291 -6.80 -17.32 9.56
C VAL A 291 -6.53 -18.25 8.40
N PHE A 292 -6.25 -17.69 7.23
CA PHE A 292 -5.83 -18.48 6.07
C PHE A 292 -4.69 -17.79 5.34
N LEU A 293 -3.88 -18.61 4.66
CA LEU A 293 -2.72 -18.19 3.92
C LEU A 293 -2.90 -18.54 2.45
N GLN A 294 -2.41 -17.66 1.58
CA GLN A 294 -2.49 -17.89 0.14
C GLN A 294 -1.34 -17.19 -0.60
N ASN A 295 -1.14 -17.61 -1.85
CA ASN A 295 -0.48 -16.80 -2.86
C ASN A 295 -1.52 -15.86 -3.49
N TYR A 296 -1.32 -14.55 -3.33
CA TYR A 296 -2.26 -13.53 -3.80
C TYR A 296 -2.43 -13.51 -5.31
N GLU A 297 -1.35 -13.73 -6.06
CA GLU A 297 -1.32 -13.61 -7.52
C GLU A 297 -2.02 -14.79 -8.21
N SER A 298 -1.65 -16.01 -7.83
CA SER A 298 -2.17 -17.27 -8.37
C SER A 298 -3.46 -17.76 -7.71
N LYS A 299 -3.91 -17.10 -6.62
CA LYS A 299 -5.10 -17.49 -5.84
C LYS A 299 -5.04 -18.93 -5.30
N LYS A 300 -3.83 -19.46 -5.08
CA LYS A 300 -3.63 -20.75 -4.44
C LYS A 300 -3.60 -20.59 -2.92
N TYR A 301 -4.40 -21.38 -2.22
CA TYR A 301 -4.50 -21.37 -0.75
C TYR A 301 -3.66 -22.51 -0.17
N CYS A 302 -3.33 -22.43 1.12
CA CYS A 302 -2.96 -23.65 1.84
C CYS A 302 -4.18 -24.56 2.04
N ASN A 303 -3.96 -25.83 2.35
CA ASN A 303 -5.00 -26.86 2.37
C ASN A 303 -5.85 -26.85 3.66
N SER A 304 -5.53 -26.00 4.62
CA SER A 304 -6.30 -25.80 5.85
C SER A 304 -6.26 -24.34 6.30
N ASP A 305 -7.29 -23.95 7.04
CA ASP A 305 -7.31 -22.72 7.83
C ASP A 305 -7.10 -23.02 9.32
N ALA A 306 -6.75 -21.98 10.07
CA ALA A 306 -6.57 -22.01 11.52
C ALA A 306 -7.54 -21.04 12.18
N ARG A 307 -7.87 -21.23 13.47
CA ARG A 307 -8.66 -20.26 14.24
C ARG A 307 -7.85 -19.69 15.38
N THR A 308 -7.77 -18.37 15.51
CA THR A 308 -6.95 -17.73 16.54
C THR A 308 -7.29 -18.23 17.94
N GLY A 309 -8.56 -18.49 18.27
CA GLY A 309 -8.98 -18.97 19.59
C GLY A 309 -8.33 -20.29 20.02
N GLN A 310 -7.86 -21.12 19.09
CA GLN A 310 -7.16 -22.38 19.38
C GLN A 310 -5.69 -22.19 19.76
N PHE A 311 -5.13 -21.00 19.54
CA PHE A 311 -3.70 -20.72 19.63
C PHE A 311 -3.37 -19.55 20.57
N VAL A 312 -4.26 -19.28 21.54
CA VAL A 312 -4.01 -18.28 22.59
C VAL A 312 -2.83 -18.74 23.44
N THR A 313 -1.80 -17.91 23.55
CA THR A 313 -0.61 -18.24 24.36
C THR A 313 -0.66 -17.59 25.74
N GLN A 314 -1.15 -16.35 25.83
CA GLN A 314 -1.24 -15.61 27.10
C GLN A 314 -2.18 -14.40 27.00
N SER A 315 -2.77 -14.02 28.14
CA SER A 315 -3.32 -12.68 28.35
C SER A 315 -2.20 -11.70 28.65
N LEU A 316 -2.28 -10.51 28.07
CA LEU A 316 -1.27 -9.46 28.18
C LEU A 316 -1.74 -8.27 29.04
N GLY A 317 -2.95 -8.32 29.60
CA GLY A 317 -3.60 -7.20 30.28
C GLY A 317 -4.43 -6.30 29.35
N ASP A 318 -5.31 -5.47 29.92
CA ASP A 318 -6.21 -4.55 29.19
C ASP A 318 -7.00 -5.19 28.03
N GLY A 319 -7.35 -6.47 28.17
CA GLY A 319 -8.08 -7.26 27.17
C GLY A 319 -7.24 -7.70 25.95
N TRP A 320 -5.93 -7.46 25.95
CA TRP A 320 -5.02 -7.94 24.91
C TRP A 320 -4.62 -9.38 25.14
N PHE A 321 -4.55 -10.15 24.06
CA PHE A 321 -4.08 -11.53 24.05
C PHE A 321 -2.99 -11.70 22.99
N SER A 322 -2.03 -12.59 23.27
CA SER A 322 -1.05 -13.06 22.28
C SER A 322 -1.46 -14.42 21.76
N TYR A 323 -1.19 -14.64 20.48
CA TYR A 323 -1.48 -15.89 19.78
C TYR A 323 -0.25 -16.31 18.99
N LYS A 324 -0.02 -17.62 18.89
CA LYS A 324 1.07 -18.21 18.11
C LYS A 324 0.56 -19.41 17.32
N ILE A 325 0.39 -19.22 16.02
CA ILE A 325 -0.15 -20.24 15.11
C ILE A 325 1.02 -20.91 14.39
N PRO A 326 1.30 -22.21 14.58
CA PRO A 326 2.35 -22.89 13.84
C PRO A 326 1.98 -22.99 12.35
N LEU A 327 2.97 -22.85 11.46
CA LEU A 327 2.72 -22.91 10.01
C LEU A 327 2.16 -24.28 9.58
N SER A 328 2.47 -25.33 10.33
CA SER A 328 1.92 -26.68 10.12
C SER A 328 0.39 -26.75 10.27
N ALA A 329 -0.24 -25.81 10.99
CA ALA A 329 -1.70 -25.76 11.13
C ALA A 329 -2.43 -25.49 9.80
N PHE A 330 -1.75 -24.87 8.83
CA PHE A 330 -2.34 -24.50 7.54
C PHE A 330 -2.19 -25.58 6.47
N LYS A 331 -1.36 -26.61 6.68
CA LYS A 331 -1.08 -27.67 5.68
C LYS A 331 -0.75 -27.10 4.30
N CYS A 332 0.27 -26.24 4.24
CA CYS A 332 0.76 -25.65 3.00
C CYS A 332 1.66 -26.66 2.25
N ASP A 333 1.07 -27.76 1.78
CA ASP A 333 1.77 -28.89 1.14
C ASP A 333 1.28 -29.12 -0.31
N TYR A 334 1.72 -30.23 -0.93
CA TYR A 334 1.81 -30.49 -2.38
C TYR A 334 0.61 -30.08 -3.25
N GLU A 335 -0.61 -30.11 -2.73
CA GLU A 335 -1.83 -29.75 -3.48
C GLU A 335 -2.18 -28.24 -3.41
N GLY A 336 -1.61 -27.52 -2.45
CA GLY A 336 -1.85 -26.10 -2.17
C GLY A 336 -0.67 -25.19 -2.52
N ALA A 337 -0.71 -23.94 -2.03
CA ALA A 337 0.44 -23.04 -2.11
C ALA A 337 1.56 -23.49 -1.16
N LEU A 338 2.77 -23.67 -1.70
CA LEU A 338 3.94 -24.01 -0.90
C LEU A 338 4.39 -22.80 -0.06
N PRO A 339 5.09 -22.99 1.08
CA PRO A 339 5.48 -21.88 1.97
C PRO A 339 6.24 -20.75 1.28
N HIS A 340 7.15 -21.07 0.36
CA HIS A 340 7.91 -20.06 -0.40
C HIS A 340 7.07 -19.33 -1.47
N GLN A 341 5.85 -19.79 -1.73
CA GLN A 341 4.90 -19.16 -2.65
C GLN A 341 3.88 -18.30 -1.91
N LEU A 342 3.70 -18.45 -0.59
CA LEU A 342 2.72 -17.66 0.14
C LEU A 342 3.13 -16.19 0.15
N THR A 343 2.15 -15.33 -0.08
CA THR A 343 2.34 -13.88 -0.14
C THR A 343 1.27 -13.11 0.63
N ARG A 344 0.26 -13.79 1.16
CA ARG A 344 -0.89 -13.18 1.83
C ARG A 344 -1.33 -13.96 3.08
N ILE A 345 -1.73 -13.20 4.08
CA ILE A 345 -2.43 -13.65 5.29
C ILE A 345 -3.72 -12.85 5.45
N ASP A 346 -4.78 -13.55 5.85
CA ASP A 346 -6.09 -12.98 6.13
C ASP A 346 -6.55 -13.32 7.54
N LEU A 347 -7.16 -12.35 8.22
CA LEU A 347 -7.93 -12.53 9.45
C LEU A 347 -9.41 -12.29 9.11
N GLN A 348 -10.24 -13.33 9.18
CA GLN A 348 -11.63 -13.28 8.71
C GLN A 348 -12.63 -13.57 9.83
N ASN A 349 -13.72 -12.79 9.83
CA ASN A 349 -14.92 -13.09 10.58
C ASN A 349 -15.80 -14.07 9.81
N THR A 350 -16.05 -15.24 10.40
CA THR A 350 -16.96 -16.26 9.83
C THR A 350 -18.28 -16.36 10.58
N LYS A 351 -18.54 -15.45 11.53
CA LYS A 351 -19.81 -15.38 12.27
C LYS A 351 -20.71 -14.32 11.64
N VAL A 352 -22.02 -14.52 11.78
CA VAL A 352 -23.05 -13.57 11.36
C VAL A 352 -22.92 -12.23 12.11
N LEU A 353 -22.59 -12.29 13.39
CA LEU A 353 -22.36 -11.12 14.23
C LEU A 353 -21.08 -10.38 13.82
N HIS A 354 -21.05 -9.06 14.04
CA HIS A 354 -19.86 -8.26 13.76
C HIS A 354 -18.70 -8.63 14.69
N ALA A 355 -17.49 -8.70 14.12
CA ALA A 355 -16.24 -8.87 14.84
C ALA A 355 -15.49 -7.54 14.91
N ALA A 356 -15.47 -6.92 16.10
CA ALA A 356 -14.76 -5.67 16.36
C ALA A 356 -13.47 -5.96 17.12
N PHE A 357 -12.31 -5.65 16.52
CA PHE A 357 -11.01 -5.88 17.17
C PHE A 357 -9.95 -4.87 16.76
N CYS A 358 -8.90 -4.79 17.57
CA CYS A 358 -7.66 -4.10 17.23
C CYS A 358 -6.50 -5.10 17.14
N LEU A 359 -5.66 -4.95 16.11
CA LEU A 359 -4.40 -5.66 15.91
C LEU A 359 -3.23 -4.75 16.29
N GLY A 360 -2.41 -5.20 17.24
CA GLY A 360 -1.25 -4.46 17.75
C GLY A 360 0.04 -4.84 17.04
N GLU A 361 0.30 -6.15 16.93
CA GLU A 361 1.47 -6.71 16.27
C GLU A 361 1.07 -7.93 15.43
N LEU A 362 1.72 -8.10 14.27
CA LEU A 362 1.66 -9.29 13.43
C LEU A 362 3.07 -9.59 12.90
N ARG A 363 3.58 -10.77 13.21
CA ARG A 363 4.96 -11.20 12.95
C ARG A 363 5.02 -12.58 12.35
N LEU A 364 6.05 -12.80 11.55
CA LEU A 364 6.43 -14.11 11.01
C LEU A 364 7.66 -14.59 11.80
N LEU A 365 7.56 -15.77 12.41
CA LEU A 365 8.63 -16.38 13.18
C LEU A 365 9.35 -17.41 12.32
N ARG A 366 10.69 -17.42 12.39
CA ARG A 366 11.56 -18.30 11.61
C ARG A 366 12.28 -19.27 12.52
N GLY A 367 12.57 -20.45 11.97
CA GLY A 367 13.32 -21.53 12.63
C GLY A 367 14.81 -21.43 12.33
#